data_AF-A0A016WKX1-F1
#
_entry.id   AF-A0A016WKX1-F1
#
_cell.length_a   1.000
_cell.length_b   1.000
_cell.length_c   1.000
_cell.angle_alpha   90.00
_cell.angle_beta   90.00
_cell.angle_gamma   90.00
#
_symmetry.space_group_name_H-M   'P 1'
#
loop_
_entity.id
_entity.type
_entity.pdbx_description
1 polymer ?
#
loop_
_entity_poly.entity_id
_entity_poly.type
_entity_poly.pdbx_seq_one_letter_code
_entity_poly.pdbx_strand_id
1 'polypeptide(L)'
;MRTGRIKWWRLKEKEESVTSRIRLPPVTTIDETWENATRAIVGVARSEHGTTKPGRRKIDRQTWLWTDEVKIKVREKKRLYHVFLGDKTVDNWWQYLIAKKAAKKAVAATKSAHYDNISKQLDEKTAAKASSTGLRDLASGRPKTSKSSTELTTNTVCS
;
A
#
# COMPACT_ATOMS: atom_id res chain seq x y z
N MET A 1 16.95 10.92 -21.06
CA MET A 1 15.64 11.10 -20.41
C MET A 1 14.94 9.75 -20.33
N ARG A 2 14.32 9.35 -19.20
CA ARG A 2 13.59 8.07 -19.15
C ARG A 2 12.26 8.22 -19.89
N THR A 3 12.07 7.48 -20.97
CA THR A 3 10.82 7.46 -21.75
C THR A 3 9.71 6.77 -20.92
N GLY A 4 8.51 7.35 -20.90
CA GLY A 4 7.38 6.76 -20.18
C GLY A 4 6.93 5.43 -20.81
N ARG A 5 6.65 4.41 -19.99
CA ARG A 5 6.11 3.12 -20.44
C ARG A 5 4.69 3.30 -20.97
N ILE A 6 4.39 2.72 -22.13
CA ILE A 6 3.03 2.65 -22.71
C ILE A 6 2.14 1.79 -21.81
N LYS A 7 0.89 2.19 -21.61
CA LYS A 7 -0.07 1.49 -20.76
C LYS A 7 -0.76 0.33 -21.47
N TRP A 8 0.01 -0.68 -21.90
CA TRP A 8 -0.50 -1.85 -22.63
C TRP A 8 -1.64 -2.60 -21.93
N TRP A 9 -1.75 -2.51 -20.60
CA TRP A 9 -2.86 -3.10 -19.85
C TRP A 9 -4.23 -2.48 -20.14
N ARG A 10 -4.29 -1.33 -20.83
CA ARG A 10 -5.55 -0.74 -21.33
C ARG A 10 -5.94 -1.22 -22.73
N LEU A 11 -5.12 -2.05 -23.38
CA LEU A 11 -5.37 -2.55 -24.72
C LEU A 11 -6.71 -3.30 -24.80
N LYS A 12 -7.01 -4.14 -23.81
CA LYS A 12 -8.27 -4.91 -23.74
C LYS A 12 -9.52 -4.04 -23.73
N GLU A 13 -9.43 -2.79 -23.25
CA GLU A 13 -10.57 -1.86 -23.20
C GLU A 13 -10.76 -1.06 -24.49
N LYS A 14 -9.71 -0.96 -25.34
CA LYS A 14 -9.65 -0.02 -26.46
C LYS A 14 -9.11 -0.64 -27.75
N GLU A 15 -9.19 -1.96 -27.88
CA GLU A 15 -8.58 -2.71 -28.99
C GLU A 15 -9.05 -2.20 -30.36
N GLU A 16 -10.37 -2.03 -30.53
CA GLU A 16 -10.98 -1.55 -31.78
C GLU A 16 -10.57 -0.11 -32.16
N SER A 17 -10.35 0.76 -31.17
CA SER A 17 -9.85 2.14 -31.40
C SER A 17 -8.40 2.12 -31.90
N VAL A 18 -7.61 1.17 -31.40
CA VAL A 18 -6.19 1.05 -31.77
C VAL A 18 -6.06 0.45 -33.16
N THR A 19 -6.78 -0.64 -33.46
CA THR A 19 -6.72 -1.31 -34.76
C THR A 19 -7.23 -0.41 -35.89
N SER A 20 -8.31 0.35 -35.67
CA SER A 20 -8.85 1.29 -36.65
C SER A 20 -7.92 2.48 -36.95
N ARG A 21 -7.07 2.88 -36.01
CA ARG A 21 -6.14 4.02 -36.16
C ARG A 21 -4.78 3.64 -36.74
N ILE A 22 -4.42 2.36 -36.76
CA ILE A 22 -3.16 1.91 -37.35
C ILE A 22 -3.27 2.01 -38.88
N ARG A 23 -2.47 2.93 -39.45
CA ARG A 23 -2.25 3.02 -40.90
C ARG A 23 -0.86 2.52 -41.21
N LEU A 24 -0.78 1.42 -41.95
CA LEU A 24 0.50 0.88 -42.39
C LEU A 24 0.94 1.62 -43.67
N PRO A 25 2.20 2.06 -43.74
CA PRO A 25 2.72 2.72 -44.94
C PRO A 25 3.04 1.72 -46.06
N PRO A 26 3.23 2.21 -47.31
CA PRO A 26 3.62 1.37 -48.44
C PRO A 26 4.93 0.62 -48.19
N VAL A 27 5.00 -0.61 -48.69
CA VAL A 27 6.17 -1.48 -48.56
C VAL A 27 7.27 -0.98 -49.50
N THR A 28 8.42 -0.60 -48.94
CA THR A 28 9.61 -0.19 -49.70
C THR A 28 10.67 -1.30 -49.63
N THR A 29 11.32 -1.43 -48.49
CA THR A 29 12.29 -2.48 -48.16
C THR A 29 11.84 -3.21 -46.90
N ILE A 30 12.29 -4.44 -46.68
CA ILE A 30 11.82 -5.26 -45.56
C ILE A 30 12.09 -4.57 -44.22
N ASP A 31 13.31 -4.07 -44.00
CA ASP A 31 13.71 -3.43 -42.74
C ASP A 31 12.95 -2.12 -42.49
N GLU A 32 12.84 -1.25 -43.51
CA GLU A 32 12.09 0.00 -43.38
C GLU A 32 10.60 -0.25 -43.15
N THR A 33 10.03 -1.29 -43.77
CA THR A 33 8.63 -1.66 -43.60
C THR A 33 8.35 -2.08 -42.15
N TRP A 34 9.21 -2.92 -41.57
CA TRP A 34 9.08 -3.33 -40.17
C TRP A 34 9.29 -2.18 -39.20
N GLU A 35 10.26 -1.31 -39.46
CA GLU A 35 10.52 -0.14 -38.61
C GLU A 35 9.32 0.83 -38.64
N ASN A 36 8.80 1.11 -39.84
CA ASN A 36 7.67 2.01 -40.02
C ASN A 36 6.37 1.45 -39.43
N ALA A 37 6.11 0.15 -39.60
CA ALA A 37 4.98 -0.52 -38.96
C ALA A 37 5.07 -0.45 -37.43
N THR A 38 6.25 -0.73 -36.87
CA THR A 38 6.50 -0.63 -35.43
C THR A 38 6.28 0.79 -34.93
N ARG A 39 6.77 1.79 -35.68
CA ARG A 39 6.61 3.21 -35.35
C ARG A 39 5.15 3.65 -35.36
N ALA A 40 4.37 3.21 -36.35
CA ALA A 40 2.94 3.48 -36.44
C ALA A 40 2.17 2.88 -35.26
N ILE A 41 2.41 1.61 -34.93
CA ILE A 41 1.77 0.91 -33.80
C ILE A 41 2.12 1.59 -32.48
N VAL A 42 3.40 1.90 -32.25
CA VAL A 42 3.88 2.58 -31.03
C VAL A 42 3.28 3.99 -30.91
N GLY A 43 3.16 4.73 -32.03
CA GLY A 43 2.56 6.05 -32.07
C GLY A 43 1.09 6.03 -31.66
N VAL A 44 0.29 5.16 -32.30
CA VAL A 44 -1.14 5.00 -31.98
C VAL A 44 -1.31 4.56 -30.53
N ALA A 45 -0.54 3.57 -30.07
CA ALA A 45 -0.64 3.08 -28.70
C ALA A 45 -0.30 4.15 -27.65
N ARG A 46 0.65 5.05 -27.94
CA ARG A 46 0.96 6.19 -27.06
C ARG A 46 -0.18 7.19 -26.99
N SER A 47 -0.83 7.47 -28.11
CA SER A 47 -1.96 8.40 -28.18
C SER A 47 -3.22 7.85 -27.50
N GLU A 48 -3.58 6.59 -27.76
CA GLU A 48 -4.81 5.97 -27.24
C GLU A 48 -4.73 5.59 -25.75
N HIS A 49 -3.61 5.00 -25.34
CA HIS A 49 -3.44 4.47 -23.99
C HIS A 49 -2.73 5.45 -23.06
N GLY A 50 -2.06 6.45 -23.62
CA GLY A 50 -1.19 7.36 -22.89
C GLY A 50 0.09 6.68 -22.40
N THR A 51 1.05 7.51 -21.98
CA THR A 51 2.28 7.06 -21.33
C THR A 51 2.18 7.21 -19.82
N THR A 52 2.95 6.40 -19.10
CA THR A 52 3.18 6.64 -17.67
C THR A 52 4.02 7.91 -17.48
N LYS A 53 3.73 8.68 -16.42
CA LYS A 53 4.52 9.87 -16.09
C LYS A 53 5.95 9.43 -15.75
N PRO A 54 6.97 9.84 -16.52
CA PRO A 54 8.35 9.52 -16.18
C PRO A 54 8.69 10.20 -14.85
N GLY A 55 9.41 9.49 -13.97
CA GLY A 55 9.89 10.07 -12.70
C GLY A 55 8.96 9.94 -11.49
N ARG A 56 7.78 9.31 -11.59
CA ARG A 56 7.05 8.93 -10.36
C ARG A 56 7.84 7.82 -9.67
N ARG A 57 8.47 8.12 -8.51
CA ARG A 57 9.12 7.10 -7.68
C ARG A 57 8.10 6.00 -7.38
N LYS A 58 8.47 4.74 -7.66
CA LYS A 58 7.75 3.60 -7.11
C LYS A 58 7.81 3.79 -5.60
N ILE A 59 6.68 4.11 -4.97
CA ILE A 59 6.61 4.07 -3.50
C ILE A 59 6.79 2.60 -3.18
N ASP A 60 7.98 2.24 -2.71
CA ASP A 60 8.21 0.90 -2.21
C ASP A 60 7.49 0.79 -0.86
N ARG A 61 6.17 0.60 -0.96
CA ARG A 61 5.28 0.33 0.18
C ARG A 61 5.72 -0.91 0.95
N GLN A 62 6.68 -1.69 0.47
CA GLN A 62 7.25 -2.83 1.17
C GLN A 62 8.44 -2.46 2.07
N THR A 63 9.11 -1.32 1.86
CA THR A 63 10.40 -1.01 2.55
C THR A 63 10.32 -1.08 4.08
N TRP A 64 9.21 -0.62 4.67
CA TRP A 64 9.04 -0.54 6.13
C TRP A 64 8.78 -1.90 6.80
N LEU A 65 8.36 -2.93 6.07
CA LEU A 65 8.22 -4.30 6.62
C LEU A 65 9.53 -5.12 6.50
N TRP A 66 10.54 -4.60 5.79
CA TRP A 66 11.85 -5.24 5.60
C TRP A 66 12.88 -4.72 6.62
N THR A 67 12.60 -4.93 7.91
CA THR A 67 13.61 -4.74 8.96
C THR A 67 14.75 -5.75 8.80
N ASP A 68 15.92 -5.45 9.37
CA ASP A 68 17.08 -6.33 9.26
C ASP A 68 16.82 -7.70 9.87
N GLU A 69 16.04 -7.77 10.95
CA GLU A 69 15.57 -9.03 11.53
C GLU A 69 14.74 -9.85 10.53
N VAL A 70 13.76 -9.23 9.85
CA VAL A 70 12.94 -9.91 8.83
C VAL A 70 13.81 -10.40 7.67
N LYS A 71 14.77 -9.59 7.22
CA LYS A 71 15.72 -10.00 6.16
C LYS A 71 16.56 -11.19 6.60
N ILE A 72 17.11 -11.18 7.82
CA ILE A 72 17.92 -12.28 8.36
C ILE A 72 17.10 -13.56 8.43
N LYS A 73 15.89 -13.52 8.99
CA LYS A 73 15.03 -14.71 9.11
C LYS A 73 14.57 -15.25 7.75
N VAL A 74 14.27 -14.39 6.78
CA VAL A 74 13.88 -14.81 5.42
C VAL A 74 15.06 -15.43 4.67
N ARG A 75 16.27 -14.86 4.80
CA ARG A 75 17.49 -15.44 4.22
C ARG A 75 17.80 -16.80 4.82
N GLU A 76 17.69 -16.94 6.13
CA GLU A 76 17.97 -18.22 6.80
C GLU A 76 16.95 -19.30 6.43
N LYS A 77 15.66 -18.95 6.37
CA LYS A 77 14.62 -19.83 5.82
C LYS A 77 15.01 -20.29 4.41
N LYS A 78 15.45 -19.38 3.55
CA LYS A 78 15.84 -19.70 2.16
C LYS A 78 17.06 -20.62 2.11
N ARG A 79 18.07 -20.35 2.94
CA ARG A 79 19.28 -21.19 3.07
C ARG A 79 18.91 -22.62 3.44
N LEU A 80 18.11 -22.80 4.49
CA LEU A 80 17.68 -24.13 4.95
C LEU A 80 16.78 -24.86 3.96
N TYR A 81 15.97 -24.13 3.18
CA TYR A 81 15.23 -24.73 2.09
C TYR A 81 16.16 -25.31 1.01
N HIS A 82 17.25 -24.62 0.68
CA HIS A 82 18.25 -25.15 -0.27
C HIS A 82 19.02 -26.34 0.30
N VAL A 83 19.35 -26.34 1.60
CA VAL A 83 19.94 -27.51 2.28
C VAL A 83 19.01 -28.71 2.21
N PHE A 84 17.72 -28.53 2.53
CA PHE A 84 16.70 -29.59 2.40
C PHE A 84 16.53 -30.10 0.96
N LEU A 85 16.65 -29.23 -0.06
CA LEU A 85 16.58 -29.66 -1.45
C LEU A 85 17.80 -30.50 -1.87
N GLY A 86 18.99 -30.21 -1.32
CA GLY A 86 20.21 -30.98 -1.57
C GLY A 86 20.23 -32.31 -0.81
N ASP A 87 19.77 -32.31 0.43
CA ASP A 87 19.70 -33.47 1.30
C ASP A 87 18.34 -33.55 2.00
N LYS A 88 17.48 -34.47 1.51
CA LYS A 88 16.07 -34.60 1.91
C LYS A 88 15.87 -35.38 3.21
N THR A 89 16.73 -35.15 4.20
CA THR A 89 16.60 -35.74 5.52
C THR A 89 15.45 -35.12 6.31
N VAL A 90 14.93 -35.89 7.28
CA VAL A 90 13.87 -35.45 8.20
C VAL A 90 14.33 -34.25 9.04
N ASP A 91 15.60 -34.24 9.45
CA ASP A 91 16.18 -33.13 10.22
C ASP A 91 16.23 -31.82 9.42
N ASN A 92 16.67 -31.88 8.17
CA ASN A 92 16.69 -30.70 7.29
C ASN A 92 15.29 -30.15 7.03
N TRP A 93 14.30 -31.03 6.90
CA TRP A 93 12.89 -30.65 6.81
C TRP A 93 12.41 -29.93 8.08
N TRP A 94 12.71 -30.47 9.27
CA TRP A 94 12.35 -29.86 10.54
C TRP A 94 13.02 -28.49 10.73
N GLN A 95 14.30 -28.37 10.42
CA GLN A 95 15.04 -27.10 10.49
C GLN A 95 14.42 -26.04 9.57
N TYR A 96 14.09 -26.40 8.33
CA TYR A 96 13.39 -25.50 7.41
C TYR A 96 12.05 -25.05 7.98
N LEU A 97 11.26 -25.96 8.57
CA LEU A 97 9.95 -25.63 9.12
C LEU A 97 10.03 -24.65 10.30
N ILE A 98 11.02 -24.83 11.18
CA ILE A 98 11.32 -23.91 12.28
C ILE A 98 11.67 -22.52 11.74
N ALA A 99 12.57 -22.45 10.76
CA ALA A 99 12.96 -21.18 10.15
C ALA A 99 11.81 -20.51 9.39
N LYS A 100 10.96 -21.28 8.71
CA LYS A 100 9.75 -20.79 8.04
C LYS A 100 8.77 -20.17 9.06
N LYS A 101 8.56 -20.82 10.21
CA LYS A 101 7.72 -20.29 11.30
C LYS A 101 8.33 -19.02 11.89
N ALA A 102 9.63 -19.01 12.12
CA ALA A 102 10.36 -17.84 12.63
C ALA A 102 10.25 -16.63 11.69
N ALA A 103 10.44 -16.83 10.38
CA ALA A 103 10.28 -15.76 9.40
C ALA A 103 8.86 -15.20 9.37
N LYS A 104 7.84 -16.07 9.42
CA LYS A 104 6.43 -15.64 9.49
C LYS A 104 6.14 -14.84 10.77
N LYS A 105 6.69 -15.28 11.91
CA LYS A 105 6.55 -14.59 13.20
C LYS A 105 7.22 -13.20 13.17
N ALA A 106 8.43 -13.08 12.63
CA ALA A 106 9.14 -11.81 12.52
C ALA A 106 8.37 -10.78 11.66
N VAL A 107 7.80 -11.24 10.53
CA VAL A 107 6.97 -10.38 9.67
C VAL A 107 5.71 -9.92 10.40
N ALA A 108 5.02 -10.83 11.10
CA ALA A 108 3.82 -10.50 11.87
C ALA A 108 4.13 -9.51 13.02
N ALA A 109 5.21 -9.74 13.77
CA ALA A 109 5.64 -8.87 14.86
C ALA A 109 6.00 -7.47 14.36
N THR A 110 6.77 -7.37 13.26
CA THR A 110 7.12 -6.07 12.64
C THR A 110 5.86 -5.32 12.18
N LYS A 111 4.91 -6.03 11.57
CA LYS A 111 3.64 -5.46 11.15
C LYS A 111 2.83 -4.96 12.34
N SER A 112 2.70 -5.75 13.41
CA SER A 112 2.01 -5.36 14.65
C SER A 112 2.63 -4.10 15.24
N ALA A 113 3.95 -4.12 15.49
CA ALA A 113 4.68 -3.02 16.10
C ALA A 113 4.49 -1.69 15.34
N HIS A 114 4.40 -1.75 14.02
CA HIS A 114 4.12 -0.55 13.23
C HIS A 114 2.69 -0.03 13.42
N TYR A 115 1.68 -0.89 13.38
CA TYR A 115 0.30 -0.44 13.60
C TYR A 115 0.07 0.01 15.04
N ASP A 116 0.73 -0.63 16.02
CA ASP A 116 0.71 -0.20 17.42
C ASP A 116 1.31 1.20 17.57
N ASN A 117 2.41 1.50 16.86
CA ASN A 117 3.01 2.84 16.84
C ASN A 117 2.08 3.89 16.20
N ILE A 118 1.44 3.57 15.07
CA ILE A 118 0.48 4.48 14.43
C ILE A 118 -0.71 4.75 15.34
N SER A 119 -1.24 3.73 16.01
CA SER A 119 -2.37 3.90 16.93
C SER A 119 -2.02 4.88 18.05
N LYS A 120 -0.86 4.70 18.70
CA LYS A 120 -0.38 5.61 19.75
C LYS A 120 -0.24 7.05 19.28
N GLN A 121 0.31 7.28 18.09
CA GLN A 121 0.42 8.64 17.52
C GLN A 121 -0.96 9.28 17.26
N LEU A 122 -1.95 8.48 16.89
CA LEU A 122 -3.32 8.97 16.72
C LEU A 122 -3.95 9.35 18.06
N ASP A 123 -3.76 8.52 19.09
CA ASP A 123 -4.28 8.75 20.44
C ASP A 123 -3.65 10.00 21.10
N GLU A 124 -2.34 10.21 20.91
CA GLU A 124 -1.65 11.43 21.36
C GLU A 124 -2.17 12.68 20.63
N LYS A 125 -2.43 12.57 19.32
CA LYS A 125 -2.92 13.70 18.51
C LYS A 125 -4.39 14.03 18.79
N THR A 126 -5.22 13.04 19.10
CA THR A 126 -6.62 13.25 19.50
C THR A 126 -6.68 13.84 20.91
N ALA A 127 -5.85 13.37 21.84
CA ALA A 127 -5.70 13.96 23.18
C ALA A 127 -5.21 15.42 23.11
N ALA A 128 -4.18 15.71 22.31
CA ALA A 128 -3.68 17.07 22.11
C ALA A 128 -4.73 18.00 21.48
N LYS A 129 -5.53 17.50 20.53
CA LYS A 129 -6.66 18.25 19.98
C LYS A 129 -7.72 18.54 21.04
N ALA A 130 -8.10 17.56 21.86
CA ALA A 130 -9.07 17.75 22.94
C ALA A 130 -8.60 18.80 23.96
N SER A 131 -7.31 18.78 24.35
CA SER A 131 -6.72 19.84 25.19
C SER A 131 -6.74 21.21 24.51
N SER A 132 -6.47 21.30 23.21
CA SER A 132 -6.51 22.57 22.47
C SER A 132 -7.92 23.14 22.30
N THR A 133 -8.94 22.28 22.27
CA THR A 133 -10.34 22.69 22.21
C THR A 133 -10.81 23.16 23.58
N GLY A 134 -10.47 22.45 24.66
CA GLY A 134 -10.77 22.88 26.03
C GLY A 134 -10.14 24.23 26.41
N LEU A 135 -8.91 24.51 25.94
CA LEU A 135 -8.27 25.82 26.11
C LEU A 135 -8.94 26.93 25.29
N ARG A 136 -9.45 26.63 24.09
CA ARG A 136 -10.22 27.58 23.27
C ARG A 136 -11.60 27.88 23.87
N ASP A 137 -12.25 26.89 24.46
CA ASP A 137 -13.53 27.07 25.15
C ASP A 137 -13.39 27.88 26.45
N LEU A 138 -12.25 27.76 27.14
CA LEU A 138 -11.89 28.61 28.28
C LEU A 138 -11.52 30.04 27.87
N ALA A 139 -10.81 30.23 26.75
CA ALA A 139 -10.42 31.55 26.24
C ALA A 139 -11.59 32.31 25.58
N SER A 140 -12.63 31.61 25.10
CA SER A 140 -13.83 32.22 24.49
C SER A 140 -14.93 32.59 25.50
N GLY A 141 -14.67 32.47 26.81
CA GLY A 141 -15.52 33.05 27.85
C GLY A 141 -16.95 32.52 27.91
N ARG A 142 -17.21 31.27 27.47
CA ARG A 142 -18.57 30.70 27.57
C ARG A 142 -18.79 30.13 28.99
N PRO A 143 -19.71 30.70 29.80
CA PRO A 143 -19.89 30.23 31.16
C PRO A 143 -20.56 28.85 31.19
N LYS A 144 -19.97 27.90 31.91
CA LYS A 144 -20.63 26.64 32.26
C LYS A 144 -21.67 26.92 33.34
N THR A 145 -22.94 27.05 32.97
CA THR A 145 -24.04 27.12 33.94
C THR A 145 -24.28 25.70 34.49
N SER A 146 -23.77 25.44 35.69
CA SER A 146 -24.24 24.35 36.53
C SER A 146 -25.63 24.70 37.06
N LYS A 147 -26.65 23.88 36.75
CA LYS A 147 -27.91 23.87 37.51
C LYS A 147 -27.93 22.62 38.36
N SER A 148 -27.59 22.77 39.63
CA SER A 148 -28.11 21.90 40.69
C SER A 148 -29.60 22.21 40.84
N SER A 149 -30.45 21.19 40.92
CA SER A 149 -31.78 21.36 41.50
C SER A 149 -31.96 20.28 42.55
N THR A 150 -31.93 20.75 43.79
CA THR A 150 -32.35 20.07 45.00
C THR A 150 -33.80 19.63 44.92
N GLU A 151 -34.05 18.43 45.45
CA GLU A 151 -35.37 17.85 45.72
C GLU A 151 -36.18 18.72 46.69
N LEU A 152 -37.51 18.80 46.50
CA LEU A 152 -38.46 18.97 47.59
C LEU A 152 -39.75 18.21 47.28
N THR A 153 -40.05 17.32 48.23
CA THR A 153 -41.23 16.54 48.55
C THR A 153 -42.53 17.34 48.59
N THR A 154 -43.62 16.76 48.07
CA THR A 154 -44.97 16.88 48.67
C THR A 154 -45.77 15.59 48.46
N ASN A 155 -46.22 15.03 49.57
CA ASN A 155 -47.08 13.84 49.68
C ASN A 155 -48.55 14.13 49.32
N THR A 156 -49.35 13.06 49.15
CA THR A 156 -50.67 12.82 49.81
C THR A 156 -51.79 12.35 48.86
N VAL A 157 -52.14 11.04 48.98
CA VAL A 157 -53.49 10.39 49.13
C VAL A 157 -54.56 10.69 48.04
N CYS A 158 -55.43 9.81 47.53
CA CYS A 158 -56.14 8.55 47.89
C CYS A 158 -56.49 7.86 46.53
N SER A 159 -56.83 6.57 46.39
CA SER A 159 -57.62 5.64 47.20
C SER A 159 -57.17 4.20 47.00
#